data_AF-A0AAE0SBI8-F1
#
_entry.id   AF-A0AAE0SBI8-F1
#
_cell.length_a   1.000
_cell.length_b   1.000
_cell.length_c   1.000
_cell.angle_alpha   90.00
_cell.angle_beta   90.00
_cell.angle_gamma   90.00
#
_symmetry.space_group_name_H-M   'P 1'
#
loop_
_entity.id
_entity.type
_entity.pdbx_description
1 polymer ?
#
loop_
_entity_poly.entity_id
_entity_poly.type
_entity_poly.pdbx_seq_one_letter_code
_entity_poly.pdbx_strand_id
1 'polypeptide(L)'
;MSSRYPGRKTAKTMKNMYANEILTKLQNAMQLILNKDSHVMKNFGTLYSDAYVMVLHKHGEKLYTGLQKVVTEHLANKVRNNVLESLDNCFLQTLNSAWSDHQASMKDIAAIVMYMDRVFVIQNQVDNSHDLSLKIFRQKVVCHPTICKHLRHTLLDMIAKERRGEVVDRGAIKSACQMLMNLGINSRNIYYENFERPFLEESREFYKKESLNLLAENSASVYIKKVEAWINEENERVTQCLDKTTEKPIAKVVEEELISKHLKTVIEMENSGVLHMLKNNKTDDLACMYKLAVRVPNGPKTMFDCISGYLREQGKALETKEGEEGIKAVTYIQSLLDLKDRFDTFLHESFNGDQEFEKMMSSDFEFFINLNPKSPEYLSLFIDDKVTKGVQEMTEQEIEAELDKVLVLLRFLQGKDIFKLCYEQHLARRLLQKISDSEGTEKILFSKLKTECGSQFTADLEEMFKDLSVSMDGFKSSDSQADVHGQS
;
A
#
# COMPACT_ATOMS: atom_id res chain seq x y z
N MET A 1 50.27 52.75 30.44
CA MET A 1 50.60 54.01 29.75
C MET A 1 49.88 54.06 28.42
N SER A 2 49.19 55.17 28.21
CA SER A 2 48.32 55.54 27.09
C SER A 2 48.87 55.26 25.68
N SER A 3 48.07 54.60 24.83
CA SER A 3 48.02 54.92 23.41
C SER A 3 46.56 54.96 22.96
N ARG A 4 46.17 56.13 22.49
CA ARG A 4 44.82 56.61 22.26
C ARG A 4 44.29 56.10 20.92
N TYR A 5 43.02 55.74 20.92
CA TYR A 5 42.15 55.75 19.76
C TYR A 5 42.34 57.02 18.90
N PRO A 6 42.54 56.92 17.58
CA PRO A 6 42.23 58.03 16.69
C PRO A 6 40.74 58.00 16.35
N GLY A 7 40.07 59.05 16.81
CA GLY A 7 38.64 59.28 16.80
C GLY A 7 37.90 59.07 15.48
N ARG A 8 36.61 58.77 15.67
CA ARG A 8 35.47 59.23 14.85
C ARG A 8 35.84 60.46 14.02
N LYS A 9 35.95 60.28 12.70
CA LYS A 9 35.93 61.37 11.74
C LYS A 9 34.84 61.13 10.71
N THR A 10 33.77 61.91 10.87
CA THR A 10 32.82 62.38 9.84
C THR A 10 32.11 61.33 8.98
N ALA A 11 30.88 60.99 9.38
CA ALA A 11 29.84 60.55 8.45
C ALA A 11 29.53 61.71 7.49
N LYS A 12 30.29 61.79 6.39
CA LYS A 12 29.97 62.69 5.27
C LYS A 12 28.75 62.09 4.59
N THR A 13 27.63 62.81 4.58
CA THR A 13 26.44 62.42 3.81
C THR A 13 26.86 62.18 2.37
N MET A 14 26.67 60.94 1.88
CA MET A 14 26.94 60.63 0.48
C MET A 14 26.07 61.56 -0.39
N LYS A 15 26.69 62.29 -1.33
CA LYS A 15 25.92 63.11 -2.27
C LYS A 15 25.09 62.19 -3.17
N ASN A 16 23.82 62.53 -3.40
CA ASN A 16 22.90 61.75 -4.24
C ASN A 16 23.46 61.41 -5.63
N MET A 17 24.29 62.28 -6.23
CA MET A 17 24.92 62.00 -7.52
C MET A 17 25.88 60.80 -7.46
N TYR A 18 26.71 60.71 -6.42
CA TYR A 18 27.64 59.60 -6.22
C TYR A 18 26.90 58.28 -5.93
N ALA A 19 25.79 58.34 -5.19
CA ALA A 19 24.92 57.19 -4.99
C ALA A 19 24.32 56.66 -6.31
N ASN A 20 23.96 57.55 -7.23
CA ASN A 20 23.42 57.17 -8.54
C ASN A 20 24.50 56.54 -9.45
N GLU A 21 25.75 57.01 -9.38
CA GLU A 21 26.88 56.39 -10.09
C GLU A 21 27.15 54.97 -9.60
N ILE A 22 27.18 54.76 -8.28
CA ILE A 22 27.32 53.42 -7.68
C ILE A 22 26.16 52.53 -8.09
N LEU A 23 24.92 53.03 -8.01
CA LEU A 23 23.74 52.27 -8.40
C LEU A 23 23.82 51.83 -9.87
N THR A 24 24.21 52.73 -10.77
CA THR A 24 24.35 52.42 -12.20
C THR A 24 25.41 51.32 -12.42
N LYS A 25 26.54 51.40 -11.73
CA LYS A 25 27.59 50.37 -11.75
C LYS A 25 27.06 49.01 -11.28
N LEU A 26 26.34 48.99 -10.16
CA LEU A 26 25.75 47.76 -9.61
C LEU A 26 24.68 47.18 -10.54
N GLN A 27 23.81 48.00 -11.12
CA GLN A 27 22.80 47.56 -12.07
C GLN A 27 23.42 46.96 -13.34
N ASN A 28 24.48 47.56 -13.87
CA ASN A 28 25.23 47.02 -15.01
C ASN A 28 25.86 45.66 -14.67
N ALA A 29 26.47 45.54 -13.48
CA ALA A 29 27.03 44.27 -13.03
C ALA A 29 25.95 43.18 -12.88
N MET A 30 24.80 43.51 -12.26
CA MET A 30 23.66 42.59 -12.15
C MET A 30 23.14 42.17 -13.53
N GLN A 31 23.06 43.10 -14.48
CA GLN A 31 22.60 42.81 -15.84
C GLN A 31 23.56 41.87 -16.58
N LEU A 32 24.87 42.03 -16.39
CA LEU A 32 25.89 41.14 -16.95
C LEU A 32 25.83 39.74 -16.32
N ILE A 33 25.65 39.63 -15.00
CA ILE A 33 25.43 38.35 -14.31
C ILE A 33 24.21 37.63 -14.87
N LEU A 34 23.08 38.32 -15.02
CA LEU A 34 21.86 37.77 -15.64
C LEU A 34 22.05 37.36 -17.10
N ASN A 35 23.03 37.96 -17.80
CA ASN A 35 23.43 37.57 -19.15
C ASN A 35 24.50 36.46 -19.18
N LYS A 36 24.75 35.80 -18.03
CA LYS A 36 25.71 34.71 -17.84
C LYS A 36 27.19 35.10 -17.98
N ASP A 37 27.51 36.38 -17.81
CA ASP A 37 28.91 36.82 -17.75
C ASP A 37 29.48 36.59 -16.33
N SER A 38 30.11 35.44 -16.14
CA SER A 38 30.74 35.05 -14.87
C SER A 38 32.01 35.84 -14.55
N HIS A 39 32.60 36.56 -15.52
CA HIS A 39 33.80 37.37 -15.27
C HIS A 39 33.53 38.56 -14.36
N VAL A 40 32.27 39.01 -14.25
CA VAL A 40 31.84 40.07 -13.33
C VAL A 40 32.20 39.73 -11.89
N MET A 41 32.12 38.45 -11.51
CA MET A 41 32.41 37.99 -10.15
C MET A 41 33.88 38.08 -9.76
N LYS A 42 34.80 38.29 -10.71
CA LYS A 42 36.20 38.61 -10.39
C LYS A 42 36.31 39.91 -9.57
N ASN A 43 35.34 40.82 -9.69
CA ASN A 43 35.28 42.08 -8.96
C ASN A 43 34.33 42.04 -7.75
N PHE A 44 34.01 40.84 -7.24
CA PHE A 44 33.03 40.65 -6.15
C PHE A 44 33.28 41.55 -4.93
N GLY A 45 34.53 41.64 -4.44
CA GLY A 45 34.86 42.45 -3.25
C GLY A 45 34.50 43.93 -3.42
N THR A 46 34.71 44.49 -4.61
CA THR A 46 34.34 45.87 -4.93
C THR A 46 32.82 46.03 -5.03
N LEU A 47 32.14 45.10 -5.71
CA LEU A 47 30.68 45.15 -5.88
C LEU A 47 29.95 45.01 -4.53
N TYR A 48 30.41 44.11 -3.67
CA TYR A 48 29.89 43.97 -2.31
C TYR A 48 30.15 45.22 -1.48
N SER A 49 31.35 45.81 -1.56
CA SER A 49 31.66 47.06 -0.86
C SER A 49 30.77 48.22 -1.33
N ASP A 50 30.56 48.34 -2.63
CA ASP A 50 29.68 49.35 -3.23
C ASP A 50 28.22 49.20 -2.74
N ALA A 51 27.69 47.97 -2.75
CA ALA A 51 26.36 47.67 -2.22
C ALA A 51 26.25 47.92 -0.71
N TYR A 52 27.29 47.56 0.06
CA TYR A 52 27.37 47.82 1.50
C TYR A 52 27.30 49.31 1.81
N VAL A 53 28.11 50.12 1.11
CA VAL A 53 28.17 51.58 1.29
C VAL A 53 26.81 52.22 0.96
N MET A 54 26.13 51.77 -0.10
CA MET A 54 24.78 52.25 -0.44
C MET A 54 23.79 52.08 0.72
N VAL A 55 23.77 50.91 1.35
CA VAL A 55 22.88 50.63 2.50
C VAL A 55 23.30 51.43 3.74
N LEU A 56 24.60 51.48 4.03
CA LEU A 56 25.15 52.23 5.17
C LEU A 56 24.77 53.71 5.14
N HIS A 57 24.73 54.31 3.94
CA HIS A 57 24.36 55.70 3.72
C HIS A 57 22.85 55.93 3.48
N LYS A 58 21.99 55.01 3.93
CA LYS A 58 20.52 55.10 3.85
C LYS A 58 19.95 55.13 2.42
N HIS A 59 20.67 54.57 1.44
CA HIS A 59 20.19 54.38 0.07
C HIS A 59 19.77 52.93 -0.22
N GLY A 60 19.40 52.16 0.81
CA GLY A 60 18.95 50.77 0.68
C GLY A 60 17.72 50.61 -0.21
N GLU A 61 16.74 51.51 -0.13
CA GLU A 61 15.55 51.49 -0.97
C GLU A 61 15.89 51.67 -2.46
N LYS A 62 16.80 52.59 -2.79
CA LYS A 62 17.26 52.79 -4.17
C LYS A 62 17.93 51.54 -4.73
N LEU A 63 18.75 50.86 -3.92
CA LEU A 63 19.39 49.61 -4.31
C LEU A 63 18.36 48.49 -4.51
N TYR A 64 17.39 48.36 -3.61
CA TYR A 64 16.32 47.36 -3.69
C TYR A 64 15.46 47.55 -4.95
N THR A 65 14.99 48.77 -5.19
CA THR A 65 14.20 49.10 -6.39
C THR A 65 15.04 48.95 -7.66
N GLY A 66 16.34 49.25 -7.59
CA GLY A 66 17.29 49.04 -8.68
C GLY A 66 17.43 47.56 -9.06
N LEU A 67 17.58 46.68 -8.06
CA LEU A 67 17.58 45.22 -8.23
C LEU A 67 16.27 44.73 -8.85
N GLN A 68 15.13 45.14 -8.26
CA GLN A 68 13.80 44.78 -8.75
C GLN A 68 13.62 45.14 -10.22
N LYS A 69 14.05 46.36 -10.61
CA LYS A 69 13.97 46.85 -11.98
C LYS A 69 14.80 46.00 -12.94
N VAL A 70 16.09 45.78 -12.65
CA VAL A 70 17.00 45.02 -13.51
C VAL A 70 16.50 43.59 -13.73
N VAL A 71 16.09 42.92 -12.66
CA VAL A 71 15.55 41.55 -12.74
C VAL A 71 14.24 41.54 -13.54
N THR A 72 13.35 42.50 -13.31
CA THR A 72 12.07 42.59 -14.03
C THR A 72 12.26 42.83 -15.53
N GLU A 73 13.11 43.76 -15.91
CA GLU A 73 13.38 44.09 -17.32
C GLU A 73 14.04 42.92 -18.05
N HIS A 74 15.03 42.28 -17.43
CA HIS A 74 15.67 41.10 -18.02
C HIS A 74 14.68 39.95 -18.24
N LEU A 75 13.86 39.63 -17.22
CA LEU A 75 12.88 38.54 -17.33
C LEU A 75 11.77 38.85 -18.33
N ALA A 76 11.28 40.09 -18.38
CA ALA A 76 10.18 40.48 -19.27
C ALA A 76 10.61 40.64 -20.73
N ASN A 77 11.81 41.18 -20.99
CA ASN A 77 12.21 41.57 -22.34
C ASN A 77 13.11 40.55 -23.03
N LYS A 78 13.79 39.68 -22.26
CA LYS A 78 14.68 38.66 -22.82
C LYS A 78 14.16 37.26 -22.52
N VAL A 79 14.08 36.87 -21.26
CA VAL A 79 13.74 35.48 -20.89
C VAL A 79 12.35 35.07 -21.35
N ARG A 80 11.33 35.88 -21.08
CA ARG A 80 9.96 35.60 -21.52
C ARG A 80 9.86 35.48 -23.04
N ASN A 81 10.50 36.37 -23.79
CA ASN A 81 10.43 36.36 -25.25
C ASN A 81 11.09 35.09 -25.81
N ASN A 82 12.27 34.72 -25.30
CA ASN A 82 12.93 33.46 -25.68
C ASN A 82 12.06 32.22 -25.39
N VAL A 83 11.34 32.20 -24.26
CA VAL A 83 10.41 31.11 -23.91
C VAL A 83 9.16 31.11 -24.80
N LEU A 84 8.67 32.27 -25.22
CA LEU A 84 7.55 32.38 -26.16
C LEU A 84 7.94 31.91 -27.56
N GLU A 85 9.16 32.22 -28.01
CA GLU A 85 9.69 31.78 -29.29
C GLU A 85 9.92 30.26 -29.35
N SER A 86 10.13 29.61 -28.21
CA SER A 86 10.35 28.17 -28.11
C SER A 86 9.09 27.33 -27.88
N LEU A 87 7.88 27.93 -27.90
CA LEU A 87 6.63 27.21 -27.65
C LEU A 87 6.46 25.97 -28.55
N ASP A 88 6.77 26.10 -29.83
CA ASP A 88 6.60 25.00 -30.79
C ASP A 88 7.81 24.05 -30.85
N ASN A 89 8.96 24.43 -30.27
CA ASN A 89 10.20 23.65 -30.35
C ASN A 89 11.06 23.81 -29.09
N CYS A 90 11.31 22.70 -28.38
CA CYS A 90 12.15 22.68 -27.17
C CYS A 90 11.65 23.59 -26.03
N PHE A 91 10.33 23.83 -25.93
CA PHE A 91 9.73 24.70 -24.91
C PHE A 91 10.16 24.35 -23.48
N LEU A 92 9.92 23.09 -23.06
CA LEU A 92 10.15 22.68 -21.68
C LEU A 92 11.64 22.72 -21.30
N GLN A 93 12.51 22.33 -22.24
CA GLN A 93 13.96 22.45 -22.09
C GLN A 93 14.38 23.91 -21.93
N THR A 94 13.90 24.80 -22.81
CA THR A 94 14.19 26.24 -22.76
C THR A 94 13.74 26.86 -21.44
N LEU A 95 12.54 26.53 -20.96
CA LEU A 95 12.01 27.05 -19.71
C LEU A 95 12.80 26.53 -18.49
N ASN A 96 13.12 25.23 -18.46
CA ASN A 96 13.92 24.64 -17.39
C ASN A 96 15.34 25.21 -17.35
N SER A 97 15.98 25.40 -18.50
CA SER A 97 17.29 26.07 -18.59
C SER A 97 17.19 27.51 -18.09
N ALA A 98 16.21 28.28 -18.56
CA ALA A 98 16.00 29.66 -18.13
C ALA A 98 15.79 29.76 -16.60
N TRP A 99 15.06 28.82 -16.01
CA TRP A 99 14.89 28.72 -14.57
C TRP A 99 16.21 28.42 -13.84
N SER A 100 16.96 27.42 -14.29
CA SER A 100 18.26 27.05 -13.71
C SER A 100 19.26 28.21 -13.77
N ASP A 101 19.32 28.89 -14.92
CA ASP A 101 20.16 30.06 -15.15
C ASP A 101 19.77 31.22 -14.23
N HIS A 102 18.46 31.45 -14.05
CA HIS A 102 17.95 32.47 -13.16
C HIS A 102 18.34 32.18 -11.71
N GLN A 103 18.19 30.94 -11.23
CA GLN A 103 18.60 30.56 -9.88
C GLN A 103 20.11 30.75 -9.65
N ALA A 104 20.94 30.34 -10.61
CA ALA A 104 22.38 30.53 -10.53
C ALA A 104 22.76 32.02 -10.47
N SER A 105 22.19 32.82 -11.38
CA SER A 105 22.43 34.27 -11.43
C SER A 105 21.96 34.98 -10.16
N MET A 106 20.83 34.56 -9.60
CA MET A 106 20.29 35.18 -8.38
C MET A 106 21.06 34.80 -7.12
N LYS A 107 21.65 33.61 -7.05
CA LYS A 107 22.58 33.25 -5.95
C LYS A 107 23.76 34.21 -5.90
N ASP A 108 24.30 34.51 -7.07
CA ASP A 108 25.41 35.43 -7.31
C ASP A 108 25.04 36.88 -6.95
N ILE A 109 23.88 37.35 -7.42
CA ILE A 109 23.39 38.70 -7.08
C ILE A 109 23.07 38.83 -5.60
N ALA A 110 22.45 37.83 -4.97
CA ALA A 110 22.15 37.80 -3.54
C ALA A 110 23.42 37.90 -2.69
N ALA A 111 24.53 37.28 -3.13
CA ALA A 111 25.82 37.43 -2.46
C ALA A 111 26.34 38.88 -2.48
N ILE A 112 26.17 39.59 -3.61
CA ILE A 112 26.55 41.01 -3.74
C ILE A 112 25.70 41.89 -2.83
N VAL A 113 24.38 41.68 -2.80
CA VAL A 113 23.44 42.50 -2.03
C VAL A 113 23.16 41.98 -0.61
N MET A 114 23.97 41.04 -0.11
CA MET A 114 23.73 40.35 1.16
C MET A 114 23.52 41.31 2.36
N TYR A 115 24.22 42.44 2.40
CA TYR A 115 24.03 43.41 3.49
C TYR A 115 22.69 44.15 3.40
N MET A 116 22.16 44.38 2.20
CA MET A 116 20.81 44.90 1.98
C MET A 116 19.76 43.93 2.54
N ASP A 117 19.90 42.63 2.27
CA ASP A 117 18.99 41.60 2.80
C ASP A 117 19.04 41.52 4.34
N ARG A 118 20.21 41.69 4.95
CA ARG A 118 20.35 41.63 6.41
C ARG A 118 19.88 42.86 7.16
N VAL A 119 19.83 44.03 6.51
CA VAL A 119 19.55 45.30 7.18
C VAL A 119 18.29 45.94 6.63
N PHE A 120 18.31 46.34 5.36
CA PHE A 120 17.21 47.08 4.76
C PHE A 120 15.93 46.25 4.69
N VAL A 121 16.03 45.00 4.24
CA VAL A 121 14.86 44.10 4.07
C VAL A 121 14.18 43.82 5.40
N ILE A 122 14.95 43.51 6.45
CA ILE A 122 14.41 43.26 7.80
C ILE A 122 13.75 44.52 8.38
N GLN A 123 14.41 45.68 8.25
CA GLN A 123 13.89 46.95 8.78
C GLN A 123 12.57 47.37 8.12
N ASN A 124 12.43 47.10 6.83
CA ASN A 124 11.27 47.53 6.03
C ASN A 124 10.23 46.42 5.82
N GLN A 125 10.48 45.21 6.33
CA GLN A 125 9.59 44.04 6.22
C GLN A 125 9.19 43.73 4.77
N VAL A 126 10.13 43.90 3.83
CA VAL A 126 9.95 43.55 2.42
C VAL A 126 10.53 42.16 2.13
N ASP A 127 10.30 41.63 0.92
CA ASP A 127 10.90 40.36 0.52
C ASP A 127 12.42 40.49 0.39
N ASN A 128 13.16 39.46 0.82
CA ASN A 128 14.58 39.36 0.53
C ASN A 128 14.84 39.22 -0.99
N SER A 129 16.09 39.42 -1.42
CA SER A 129 16.48 39.37 -2.83
C SER A 129 16.08 38.05 -3.53
N HIS A 130 16.15 36.93 -2.82
CA HIS A 130 15.75 35.62 -3.33
C HIS A 130 14.24 35.56 -3.58
N ASP A 131 13.41 35.80 -2.56
CA ASP A 131 11.95 35.70 -2.67
C ASP A 131 11.36 36.73 -3.63
N LEU A 132 11.94 37.95 -3.66
CA LEU A 132 11.62 38.96 -4.67
C LEU A 132 11.84 38.41 -6.08
N SER A 133 13.01 37.80 -6.34
CA SER A 133 13.32 37.25 -7.67
C SER A 133 12.38 36.13 -8.08
N LEU A 134 12.00 35.25 -7.14
CA LEU A 134 11.01 34.20 -7.35
C LEU A 134 9.64 34.78 -7.73
N LYS A 135 9.18 35.82 -7.02
CA LYS A 135 7.92 36.52 -7.35
C LYS A 135 7.96 37.13 -8.74
N ILE A 136 9.08 37.74 -9.14
CA ILE A 136 9.23 38.33 -10.47
C ILE A 136 9.26 37.25 -11.56
N PHE A 137 10.04 36.17 -11.39
CA PHE A 137 10.09 35.05 -12.34
C PHE A 137 8.71 34.42 -12.53
N ARG A 138 8.01 34.17 -11.42
CA ARG A 138 6.63 33.68 -11.43
C ARG A 138 5.72 34.60 -12.24
N GLN A 139 5.69 35.89 -11.92
CA GLN A 139 4.75 36.84 -12.54
C GLN A 139 5.08 37.14 -14.00
N LYS A 140 6.36 37.26 -14.35
CA LYS A 140 6.79 37.72 -15.68
C LYS A 140 7.00 36.58 -16.67
N VAL A 141 7.30 35.37 -16.21
CA VAL A 141 7.57 34.22 -17.08
C VAL A 141 6.48 33.15 -16.92
N VAL A 142 6.43 32.45 -15.79
CA VAL A 142 5.60 31.24 -15.65
C VAL A 142 4.10 31.52 -15.67
N CYS A 143 3.64 32.58 -15.00
CA CYS A 143 2.23 32.99 -14.97
C CYS A 143 1.82 33.86 -16.17
N HIS A 144 2.70 34.05 -17.16
CA HIS A 144 2.28 34.64 -18.42
C HIS A 144 1.21 33.74 -19.05
N PRO A 145 0.03 34.24 -19.46
CA PRO A 145 -1.12 33.41 -19.82
C PRO A 145 -0.81 32.32 -20.86
N THR A 146 -0.06 32.66 -21.91
CA THR A 146 0.34 31.71 -22.96
C THR A 146 1.31 30.64 -22.44
N ILE A 147 2.33 31.05 -21.68
CA ILE A 147 3.36 30.14 -21.16
C ILE A 147 2.74 29.20 -20.13
N CYS A 148 1.91 29.74 -19.22
CA CYS A 148 1.23 28.97 -18.19
C CYS A 148 0.33 27.88 -18.79
N LYS A 149 -0.52 28.26 -19.75
CA LYS A 149 -1.40 27.32 -20.45
C LYS A 149 -0.62 26.26 -21.21
N HIS A 150 0.42 26.67 -21.94
CA HIS A 150 1.24 25.77 -22.74
C HIS A 150 2.08 24.82 -21.88
N LEU A 151 2.63 25.30 -20.75
CA LEU A 151 3.33 24.47 -19.77
C LEU A 151 2.42 23.38 -19.21
N ARG A 152 1.22 23.75 -18.78
CA ARG A 152 0.22 22.79 -18.31
C ARG A 152 -0.06 21.74 -19.37
N HIS A 153 -0.40 22.16 -20.58
CA HIS A 153 -0.70 21.24 -21.67
C HIS A 153 0.49 20.31 -22.00
N THR A 154 1.71 20.85 -22.05
CA THR A 154 2.92 20.08 -22.34
C THR A 154 3.17 19.02 -21.28
N LEU A 155 3.08 19.36 -19.99
CA LEU A 155 3.30 18.40 -18.90
C LEU A 155 2.24 17.29 -18.91
N LEU A 156 0.97 17.65 -19.13
CA LEU A 156 -0.12 16.67 -19.19
C LEU A 156 0.00 15.76 -20.42
N ASP A 157 0.29 16.32 -21.60
CA ASP A 157 0.50 15.54 -22.82
C ASP A 157 1.68 14.57 -22.70
N MET A 158 2.79 14.99 -22.07
CA MET A 158 3.91 14.08 -21.80
C MET A 158 3.51 12.92 -20.88
N ILE A 159 2.70 13.17 -19.84
CA ILE A 159 2.20 12.09 -18.97
C ILE A 159 1.22 11.19 -19.73
N ALA A 160 0.35 11.75 -20.57
CA ALA A 160 -0.57 10.98 -21.39
C ALA A 160 0.17 10.09 -22.41
N LYS A 161 1.25 10.59 -23.03
CA LYS A 161 2.17 9.83 -23.89
C LYS A 161 2.83 8.69 -23.12
N GLU A 162 3.34 8.96 -21.94
CA GLU A 162 3.94 7.95 -21.07
C GLU A 162 2.96 6.83 -20.73
N ARG A 163 1.70 7.15 -20.39
CA ARG A 163 0.65 6.15 -20.11
C ARG A 163 0.34 5.25 -21.33
N ARG A 164 0.62 5.72 -22.55
CA ARG A 164 0.52 4.91 -23.78
C ARG A 164 1.78 4.10 -24.08
N GLY A 165 2.78 4.15 -23.22
CA GLY A 165 4.06 3.45 -23.39
C GLY A 165 5.08 4.23 -24.24
N GLU A 166 4.82 5.50 -24.54
CA GLU A 166 5.79 6.33 -25.27
C GLU A 166 6.92 6.78 -24.32
N VAL A 167 8.16 6.85 -24.83
CA VAL A 167 9.31 7.33 -24.06
C VAL A 167 9.24 8.85 -23.92
N VAL A 168 9.31 9.34 -22.68
CA VAL A 168 9.30 10.77 -22.37
C VAL A 168 10.47 11.18 -21.48
N ASP A 169 10.86 12.44 -21.56
CA ASP A 169 11.89 13.01 -20.68
C ASP A 169 11.32 13.25 -19.27
N ARG A 170 11.38 12.20 -18.44
CA ARG A 170 11.01 12.23 -17.01
C ARG A 170 11.77 13.28 -16.22
N GLY A 171 13.01 13.60 -16.60
CA GLY A 171 13.85 14.61 -15.96
C GLY A 171 13.30 16.02 -16.20
N ALA A 172 12.86 16.31 -17.43
CA ALA A 172 12.27 17.61 -17.78
C ALA A 172 10.96 17.87 -17.02
N ILE A 173 10.10 16.85 -16.87
CA ILE A 173 8.88 16.93 -16.05
C ILE A 173 9.25 17.27 -14.60
N LYS A 174 10.21 16.53 -14.03
CA LYS A 174 10.68 16.73 -12.66
C LYS A 174 11.18 18.15 -12.41
N SER A 175 12.04 18.66 -13.30
CA SER A 175 12.58 20.02 -13.19
C SER A 175 11.47 21.07 -13.22
N ALA A 176 10.46 20.88 -14.08
CA ALA A 176 9.33 21.81 -14.17
C ALA A 176 8.42 21.74 -12.93
N CYS A 177 8.12 20.55 -12.41
CA CYS A 177 7.36 20.37 -11.17
C CYS A 177 8.09 21.02 -9.97
N GLN A 178 9.41 20.80 -9.86
CA GLN A 178 10.24 21.44 -8.84
C GLN A 178 10.27 22.96 -8.96
N MET A 179 10.36 23.50 -10.19
CA MET A 179 10.24 24.93 -10.43
C MET A 179 8.89 25.46 -9.91
N LEU A 180 7.77 24.82 -10.25
CA LEU A 180 6.44 25.25 -9.80
C LEU A 180 6.29 25.22 -8.27
N MET A 181 6.90 24.24 -7.60
CA MET A 181 6.97 24.18 -6.14
C MET A 181 7.76 25.35 -5.56
N ASN A 182 8.97 25.60 -6.10
CA ASN A 182 9.85 26.68 -5.62
C ASN A 182 9.20 28.07 -5.79
N LEU A 183 8.49 28.30 -6.90
CA LEU A 183 7.79 29.57 -7.17
C LEU A 183 6.59 29.83 -6.24
N GLY A 184 6.16 28.82 -5.48
CA GLY A 184 5.08 28.94 -4.51
C GLY A 184 5.44 29.71 -3.25
N ILE A 185 6.74 29.80 -2.90
CA ILE A 185 7.28 30.49 -1.69
C ILE A 185 6.52 30.11 -0.42
N ASN A 186 7.00 29.08 0.30
CA ASN A 186 6.34 28.52 1.49
C ASN A 186 4.90 28.02 1.27
N SER A 187 4.49 27.84 0.02
CA SER A 187 3.18 27.33 -0.37
C SER A 187 3.31 26.44 -1.60
N ARG A 188 2.42 25.45 -1.75
CA ARG A 188 2.33 24.59 -2.94
C ARG A 188 1.32 25.09 -3.97
N ASN A 189 0.68 26.24 -3.76
CA ASN A 189 -0.46 26.70 -4.57
C ASN A 189 -0.14 26.82 -6.06
N ILE A 190 1.09 27.22 -6.42
CA ILE A 190 1.49 27.39 -7.82
C ILE A 190 1.59 26.03 -8.54
N TYR A 191 2.14 25.03 -7.86
CA TYR A 191 2.14 23.65 -8.35
C TYR A 191 0.73 23.07 -8.39
N TYR A 192 -0.06 23.26 -7.33
CA TYR A 192 -1.43 22.77 -7.23
C TYR A 192 -2.32 23.29 -8.36
N GLU A 193 -2.41 24.61 -8.52
CA GLU A 193 -3.34 25.23 -9.47
C GLU A 193 -2.91 25.05 -10.94
N ASN A 194 -1.61 25.08 -11.21
CA ASN A 194 -1.13 25.06 -12.59
C ASN A 194 -0.90 23.66 -13.14
N PHE A 195 -0.68 22.68 -12.28
CA PHE A 195 -0.36 21.32 -12.68
C PHE A 195 -1.19 20.26 -11.97
N GLU A 196 -1.10 20.13 -10.64
CA GLU A 196 -1.65 18.95 -9.94
C GLU A 196 -3.16 18.82 -10.08
N ARG A 197 -3.93 19.90 -9.89
CA ARG A 197 -5.39 19.85 -10.04
C ARG A 197 -5.80 19.43 -11.47
N PRO A 198 -5.31 20.07 -12.54
CA PRO A 198 -5.52 19.60 -13.91
C PRO A 198 -5.06 18.16 -14.16
N PHE A 199 -3.92 17.75 -13.59
CA PHE A 199 -3.41 16.39 -13.70
C PHE A 199 -4.35 15.36 -13.08
N LEU A 200 -4.88 15.64 -11.89
CA LEU A 200 -5.84 14.76 -11.22
C LEU A 200 -7.17 14.68 -11.98
N GLU A 201 -7.65 15.79 -12.54
CA GLU A 201 -8.85 15.85 -13.38
C GLU A 201 -8.68 15.01 -14.66
N GLU A 202 -7.56 15.16 -15.38
CA GLU A 202 -7.28 14.37 -16.58
C GLU A 202 -7.06 12.89 -16.26
N SER A 203 -6.38 12.59 -15.15
CA SER A 203 -6.18 11.21 -14.68
C SER A 203 -7.50 10.53 -14.34
N ARG A 204 -8.45 11.27 -13.76
CA ARG A 204 -9.78 10.75 -13.46
C ARG A 204 -10.53 10.35 -14.72
N GLU A 205 -10.57 11.23 -15.72
CA GLU A 205 -11.25 10.92 -16.98
C GLU A 205 -10.54 9.80 -17.77
N PHE A 206 -9.21 9.75 -17.72
CA PHE A 206 -8.44 8.65 -18.28
C PHE A 206 -8.83 7.31 -17.64
N TYR A 207 -8.73 7.17 -16.32
CA TYR A 207 -9.00 5.90 -15.64
C TYR A 207 -10.47 5.50 -15.69
N LYS A 208 -11.39 6.46 -15.69
CA LYS A 208 -12.82 6.19 -15.92
C LYS A 208 -13.09 5.60 -17.30
N LYS A 209 -12.41 6.08 -18.35
CA LYS A 209 -12.55 5.52 -19.70
C LYS A 209 -11.94 4.12 -19.77
N GLU A 210 -10.73 3.97 -19.24
CA GLU A 210 -9.99 2.71 -19.29
C GLU A 210 -10.64 1.61 -18.44
N SER A 211 -11.25 1.93 -17.29
CA SER A 211 -11.99 0.96 -16.49
C SER A 211 -13.20 0.40 -17.25
N LEU A 212 -13.95 1.25 -17.93
CA LEU A 212 -15.10 0.83 -18.74
C LEU A 212 -14.68 -0.05 -19.92
N ASN A 213 -13.56 0.27 -20.58
CA ASN A 213 -13.01 -0.56 -21.65
C ASN A 213 -12.62 -1.95 -21.13
N LEU A 214 -11.92 -2.03 -20.00
CA LEU A 214 -11.52 -3.31 -19.40
C LEU A 214 -12.72 -4.13 -18.91
N LEU A 215 -13.74 -3.48 -18.36
CA LEU A 215 -14.96 -4.18 -17.96
C LEU A 215 -15.67 -4.83 -19.14
N ALA A 216 -15.62 -4.21 -20.33
CA ALA A 216 -16.20 -4.78 -21.54
C ALA A 216 -15.51 -6.08 -22.00
N GLU A 217 -14.28 -6.34 -21.57
CA GLU A 217 -13.58 -7.62 -21.82
C GLU A 217 -14.13 -8.78 -20.98
N ASN A 218 -14.99 -8.51 -19.99
CA ASN A 218 -15.66 -9.51 -19.13
C ASN A 218 -14.71 -10.51 -18.45
N SER A 219 -13.49 -10.07 -18.12
CA SER A 219 -12.49 -10.90 -17.45
C SER A 219 -11.96 -10.24 -16.18
N ALA A 220 -12.42 -10.71 -15.02
CA ALA A 220 -11.97 -10.19 -13.73
C ALA A 220 -10.45 -10.37 -13.54
N SER A 221 -9.87 -11.49 -13.96
CA SER A 221 -8.43 -11.75 -13.86
C SER A 221 -7.58 -10.75 -14.67
N VAL A 222 -8.04 -10.37 -15.86
CA VAL A 222 -7.35 -9.35 -16.68
C VAL A 222 -7.51 -7.97 -16.05
N TYR A 223 -8.72 -7.66 -15.58
CA TYR A 223 -9.03 -6.40 -14.90
C TYR A 223 -8.12 -6.17 -13.69
N ILE A 224 -8.07 -7.12 -12.74
CA ILE A 224 -7.30 -6.95 -11.49
C ILE A 224 -5.80 -6.80 -11.74
N LYS A 225 -5.23 -7.56 -12.68
CA LYS A 225 -3.80 -7.48 -13.03
C LYS A 225 -3.47 -6.13 -13.67
N LYS A 226 -4.35 -5.62 -14.53
CA LYS A 226 -4.14 -4.33 -15.17
C LYS A 226 -4.27 -3.17 -14.19
N VAL A 227 -5.23 -3.24 -13.26
CA VAL A 227 -5.37 -2.26 -12.18
C VAL A 227 -4.14 -2.26 -11.27
N GLU A 228 -3.63 -3.42 -10.87
CA GLU A 228 -2.42 -3.52 -10.05
C GLU A 228 -1.20 -2.91 -10.76
N ALA A 229 -1.02 -3.20 -12.06
CA ALA A 229 0.03 -2.58 -12.86
C ALA A 229 -0.07 -1.05 -12.90
N TRP A 230 -1.27 -0.50 -13.16
CA TRP A 230 -1.46 0.95 -13.19
C TRP A 230 -1.23 1.64 -11.84
N ILE A 231 -1.61 1.01 -10.73
CA ILE A 231 -1.31 1.53 -9.39
C ILE A 231 0.21 1.65 -9.20
N ASN A 232 0.96 0.62 -9.59
CA ASN A 232 2.42 0.63 -9.48
C ASN A 232 3.04 1.68 -10.40
N GLU A 233 2.59 1.78 -11.65
CA GLU A 233 3.04 2.79 -12.61
C GLU A 233 2.81 4.22 -12.11
N GLU A 234 1.66 4.52 -11.49
CA GLU A 234 1.38 5.83 -10.91
C GLU A 234 2.27 6.14 -9.69
N ASN A 235 2.50 5.15 -8.81
CA ASN A 235 3.39 5.31 -7.67
C ASN A 235 4.83 5.59 -8.12
N GLU A 236 5.30 4.88 -9.15
CA GLU A 236 6.61 5.12 -9.76
C GLU A 236 6.69 6.50 -10.40
N ARG A 237 5.66 6.92 -11.15
CA ARG A 237 5.59 8.24 -11.79
C ARG A 237 5.70 9.36 -10.77
N VAL A 238 4.98 9.27 -9.66
CA VAL A 238 5.09 10.26 -8.58
C VAL A 238 6.52 10.31 -8.05
N THR A 239 7.09 9.15 -7.74
CA THR A 239 8.45 9.04 -7.16
C THR A 239 9.51 9.61 -8.09
N GLN A 240 9.39 9.39 -9.40
CA GLN A 240 10.41 9.79 -10.37
C GLN A 240 10.27 11.24 -10.81
N CYS A 241 9.04 11.72 -11.01
CA CYS A 241 8.77 12.97 -11.74
C CYS A 241 7.99 14.02 -10.96
N LEU A 242 7.13 13.64 -10.01
CA LEU A 242 6.21 14.59 -9.37
C LEU A 242 6.65 14.93 -7.95
N ASP A 243 5.96 15.88 -7.34
CA ASP A 243 6.16 16.14 -5.91
C ASP A 243 5.51 15.05 -5.06
N LYS A 244 6.16 14.62 -3.98
CA LYS A 244 5.66 13.58 -3.07
C LYS A 244 4.26 13.89 -2.53
N THR A 245 3.90 15.16 -2.43
CA THR A 245 2.60 15.58 -1.95
C THR A 245 1.44 15.26 -2.92
N THR A 246 1.73 14.77 -4.13
CA THR A 246 0.76 14.25 -5.12
C THR A 246 0.45 12.76 -4.97
N GLU A 247 1.27 12.00 -4.23
CA GLU A 247 1.13 10.55 -4.04
C GLU A 247 -0.27 10.15 -3.54
N LYS A 248 -0.73 10.75 -2.44
CA LYS A 248 -2.05 10.43 -1.86
C LYS A 248 -3.21 10.88 -2.76
N PRO A 249 -3.22 12.11 -3.32
CA PRO A 249 -4.26 12.53 -4.25
C PRO A 249 -4.42 11.63 -5.47
N ILE A 250 -3.34 11.23 -6.15
CA ILE A 250 -3.46 10.37 -7.34
C ILE A 250 -3.87 8.95 -6.97
N ALA A 251 -3.33 8.37 -5.90
CA ALA A 251 -3.74 7.06 -5.40
C ALA A 251 -5.26 7.04 -5.15
N LYS A 252 -5.81 8.08 -4.52
CA LYS A 252 -7.26 8.19 -4.30
C LYS A 252 -8.06 8.22 -5.60
N VAL A 253 -7.59 8.92 -6.63
CA VAL A 253 -8.26 8.95 -7.95
C VAL A 253 -8.26 7.55 -8.58
N VAL A 254 -7.11 6.88 -8.57
CA VAL A 254 -6.94 5.52 -9.12
C VAL A 254 -7.82 4.52 -8.38
N GLU A 255 -7.78 4.52 -7.04
CA GLU A 255 -8.59 3.64 -6.19
C GLU A 255 -10.09 3.90 -6.35
N GLU A 256 -10.51 5.15 -6.48
CA GLU A 256 -11.91 5.50 -6.70
C GLU A 256 -12.43 5.04 -8.06
N GLU A 257 -11.73 5.40 -9.14
CA GLU A 257 -12.18 5.13 -10.52
C GLU A 257 -11.99 3.66 -10.93
N LEU A 258 -10.94 2.98 -10.47
CA LEU A 258 -10.65 1.60 -10.88
C LEU A 258 -11.17 0.55 -9.91
N ILE A 259 -11.25 0.85 -8.61
CA ILE A 259 -11.63 -0.15 -7.61
C ILE A 259 -13.00 0.17 -7.04
N SER A 260 -13.16 1.29 -6.33
CA SER A 260 -14.36 1.56 -5.53
C SER A 260 -15.66 1.52 -6.33
N LYS A 261 -15.66 2.06 -7.56
CA LYS A 261 -16.85 2.07 -8.44
C LYS A 261 -17.20 0.72 -9.07
N HIS A 262 -16.23 -0.19 -9.18
CA HIS A 262 -16.36 -1.39 -10.01
C HIS A 262 -16.11 -2.69 -9.27
N LEU A 263 -15.62 -2.64 -8.02
CA LEU A 263 -15.21 -3.81 -7.25
C LEU A 263 -16.31 -4.87 -7.16
N LYS A 264 -17.54 -4.45 -6.84
CA LYS A 264 -18.69 -5.36 -6.77
C LYS A 264 -18.93 -6.06 -8.11
N THR A 265 -18.93 -5.31 -9.20
CA THR A 265 -19.10 -5.84 -10.57
C THR A 265 -18.00 -6.83 -10.93
N VAL A 266 -16.74 -6.56 -10.53
CA VAL A 266 -15.60 -7.44 -10.79
C VAL A 266 -15.65 -8.70 -9.93
N ILE A 267 -16.08 -8.60 -8.67
CA ILE A 267 -16.27 -9.75 -7.76
C ILE A 267 -17.37 -10.67 -8.27
N GLU A 268 -18.50 -10.10 -8.68
CA GLU A 268 -19.71 -10.82 -9.14
C GLU A 268 -19.66 -11.17 -10.63
N MET A 269 -18.56 -10.87 -11.32
CA MET A 269 -18.45 -11.04 -12.77
C MET A 269 -18.67 -12.49 -13.18
N GLU A 270 -19.57 -12.70 -14.14
CA GLU A 270 -19.96 -14.03 -14.59
C GLU A 270 -18.74 -14.75 -15.21
N ASN A 271 -18.53 -16.02 -14.83
CA ASN A 271 -17.47 -16.89 -15.35
C ASN A 271 -16.01 -16.40 -15.16
N SER A 272 -15.79 -15.31 -14.43
CA SER A 272 -14.42 -14.84 -14.15
C SER A 272 -14.21 -14.26 -12.75
N GLY A 273 -15.28 -13.82 -12.06
CA GLY A 273 -15.24 -13.24 -10.72
C GLY A 273 -14.87 -14.22 -9.61
N VAL A 274 -15.01 -13.78 -8.36
CA VAL A 274 -14.53 -14.52 -7.16
C VAL A 274 -15.10 -15.93 -7.08
N LEU A 275 -16.39 -16.12 -7.39
CA LEU A 275 -17.00 -17.45 -7.42
C LEU A 275 -16.32 -18.39 -8.40
N HIS A 276 -15.99 -17.91 -9.60
CA HIS A 276 -15.27 -18.69 -10.60
C HIS A 276 -13.83 -18.97 -10.16
N MET A 277 -13.16 -18.00 -9.55
CA MET A 277 -11.80 -18.18 -9.02
C MET A 277 -11.76 -19.24 -7.92
N LEU A 278 -12.71 -19.22 -6.99
CA LEU A 278 -12.87 -20.24 -5.95
C LEU A 278 -13.09 -21.63 -6.56
N LYS A 279 -14.08 -21.77 -7.45
CA LYS A 279 -14.44 -23.04 -8.10
C LYS A 279 -13.26 -23.69 -8.81
N ASN A 280 -12.39 -22.89 -9.44
CA ASN A 280 -11.24 -23.36 -10.22
C ASN A 280 -9.89 -23.25 -9.49
N ASN A 281 -9.88 -23.00 -8.18
CA ASN A 281 -8.66 -22.90 -7.36
C ASN A 281 -7.63 -21.88 -7.89
N LYS A 282 -8.09 -20.73 -8.38
CA LYS A 282 -7.21 -19.65 -8.86
C LYS A 282 -6.70 -18.79 -7.70
N THR A 283 -5.79 -19.34 -6.90
CA THR A 283 -5.24 -18.70 -5.68
C THR A 283 -4.54 -17.37 -5.98
N ASP A 284 -3.71 -17.30 -7.02
CA ASP A 284 -3.03 -16.06 -7.41
C ASP A 284 -4.01 -14.92 -7.76
N ASP A 285 -5.05 -15.23 -8.53
CA ASP A 285 -6.05 -14.24 -8.91
C ASP A 285 -6.89 -13.80 -7.69
N LEU A 286 -7.20 -14.71 -6.76
CA LEU A 286 -7.85 -14.38 -5.48
C LEU A 286 -6.95 -13.47 -4.62
N ALA A 287 -5.65 -13.72 -4.59
CA ALA A 287 -4.69 -12.89 -3.87
C ALA A 287 -4.64 -11.46 -4.44
N CYS A 288 -4.60 -11.33 -5.76
CA CYS A 288 -4.69 -10.03 -6.44
C CYS A 288 -6.03 -9.33 -6.15
N MET A 289 -7.15 -10.06 -6.21
CA MET A 289 -8.48 -9.51 -5.88
C MET A 289 -8.52 -8.98 -4.44
N TYR A 290 -8.01 -9.76 -3.49
CA TYR A 290 -7.97 -9.38 -2.08
C TYR A 290 -7.12 -8.12 -1.85
N LYS A 291 -5.93 -8.05 -2.46
CA LYS A 291 -5.06 -6.86 -2.42
C LYS A 291 -5.75 -5.60 -2.94
N LEU A 292 -6.64 -5.71 -3.93
CA LEU A 292 -7.43 -4.57 -4.41
C LEU A 292 -8.59 -4.25 -3.46
N ALA A 293 -9.27 -5.27 -2.96
CA ALA A 293 -10.40 -5.10 -2.04
C ALA A 293 -10.00 -4.32 -0.78
N VAL A 294 -8.84 -4.64 -0.17
CA VAL A 294 -8.37 -3.96 1.07
C VAL A 294 -8.01 -2.48 0.88
N ARG A 295 -7.84 -2.01 -0.36
CA ARG A 295 -7.53 -0.59 -0.65
C ARG A 295 -8.72 0.33 -0.50
N VAL A 296 -9.94 -0.21 -0.60
CA VAL A 296 -11.16 0.61 -0.59
C VAL A 296 -12.05 0.30 0.62
N PRO A 297 -12.76 1.31 1.16
CA PRO A 297 -13.76 1.08 2.18
C PRO A 297 -14.82 0.07 1.71
N ASN A 298 -15.23 -0.85 2.59
CA ASN A 298 -16.19 -1.92 2.31
C ASN A 298 -15.76 -2.96 1.26
N GLY A 299 -14.54 -2.86 0.71
CA GLY A 299 -14.05 -3.84 -0.24
C GLY A 299 -13.90 -5.24 0.35
N PRO A 300 -13.22 -5.41 1.51
CA PRO A 300 -13.10 -6.71 2.16
C PRO A 300 -14.45 -7.32 2.49
N LYS A 301 -15.40 -6.50 2.99
CA LYS A 301 -16.77 -6.94 3.29
C LYS A 301 -17.50 -7.46 2.05
N THR A 302 -17.37 -6.78 0.91
CA THR A 302 -18.02 -7.21 -0.34
C THR A 302 -17.50 -8.58 -0.80
N MET A 303 -16.18 -8.78 -0.70
CA MET A 303 -15.54 -10.05 -1.05
C MET A 303 -15.92 -11.16 -0.05
N PHE A 304 -15.94 -10.83 1.24
CA PHE A 304 -16.38 -11.69 2.32
C PHE A 304 -17.81 -12.20 2.12
N ASP A 305 -18.76 -11.31 1.83
CA ASP A 305 -20.17 -11.68 1.65
C ASP A 305 -20.34 -12.67 0.47
N CYS A 306 -19.55 -12.48 -0.60
CA CYS A 306 -19.53 -13.39 -1.76
C CYS A 306 -18.94 -14.77 -1.42
N ILE A 307 -17.82 -14.81 -0.71
CA ILE A 307 -17.15 -16.07 -0.32
C ILE A 307 -18.00 -16.84 0.69
N SER A 308 -18.57 -16.15 1.69
CA SER A 308 -19.45 -16.75 2.69
C SER A 308 -20.69 -17.36 2.06
N GLY A 309 -21.33 -16.64 1.13
CA GLY A 309 -22.47 -17.17 0.37
C GLY A 309 -22.14 -18.49 -0.35
N TYR A 310 -21.01 -18.52 -1.06
CA TYR A 310 -20.55 -19.73 -1.76
C TYR A 310 -20.18 -20.87 -0.80
N LEU A 311 -19.46 -20.57 0.29
CA LEU A 311 -19.08 -21.59 1.28
C LEU A 311 -20.31 -22.24 1.91
N ARG A 312 -21.32 -21.44 2.29
CA ARG A 312 -22.59 -21.94 2.82
C ARG A 312 -23.37 -22.77 1.80
N GLU A 313 -23.38 -22.38 0.53
CA GLU A 313 -24.00 -23.17 -0.54
C GLU A 313 -23.31 -24.53 -0.72
N GLN A 314 -21.98 -24.55 -0.73
CA GLN A 314 -21.20 -25.79 -0.82
C GLN A 314 -21.44 -26.70 0.39
N GLY A 315 -21.45 -26.15 1.60
CA GLY A 315 -21.78 -26.90 2.82
C GLY A 315 -23.18 -27.52 2.78
N LYS A 316 -24.21 -26.73 2.42
CA LYS A 316 -25.60 -27.23 2.28
C LYS A 316 -25.74 -28.31 1.19
N ALA A 317 -25.00 -28.20 0.10
CA ALA A 317 -25.02 -29.19 -0.96
C ALA A 317 -24.47 -30.54 -0.48
N LEU A 318 -23.48 -30.55 0.42
CA LEU A 318 -23.00 -31.78 1.06
C LEU A 318 -24.09 -32.42 1.94
N GLU A 319 -24.86 -31.61 2.69
CA GLU A 319 -25.99 -32.11 3.48
C GLU A 319 -27.10 -32.73 2.63
N THR A 320 -27.45 -32.06 1.53
CA THR A 320 -28.56 -32.50 0.66
C THR A 320 -28.23 -33.84 -0.02
N LYS A 321 -26.98 -34.01 -0.46
CA LYS A 321 -26.55 -35.27 -1.09
C LYS A 321 -26.55 -36.46 -0.11
N GLU A 322 -26.31 -36.24 1.19
CA GLU A 322 -26.45 -37.30 2.18
C GLU A 322 -27.90 -37.80 2.26
N GLY A 323 -28.87 -36.88 2.33
CA GLY A 323 -30.29 -37.21 2.43
C GLY A 323 -30.89 -37.86 1.18
N GLU A 324 -30.43 -37.49 -0.02
CA GLU A 324 -30.97 -38.00 -1.30
C GLU A 324 -30.23 -39.22 -1.85
N GLU A 325 -28.89 -39.24 -1.77
CA GLU A 325 -28.04 -40.27 -2.38
C GLU A 325 -27.57 -41.34 -1.36
N GLY A 326 -27.87 -41.16 -0.07
CA GLY A 326 -27.49 -42.11 0.97
C GLY A 326 -25.97 -42.22 1.15
N ILE A 327 -25.26 -41.10 1.02
CA ILE A 327 -23.80 -41.04 1.20
C ILE A 327 -23.43 -41.63 2.56
N LYS A 328 -22.41 -42.50 2.57
CA LYS A 328 -21.90 -43.10 3.81
C LYS A 328 -21.32 -42.02 4.72
N ALA A 329 -21.58 -42.12 6.03
CA ALA A 329 -21.10 -41.21 7.07
C ALA A 329 -19.62 -40.80 6.90
N VAL A 330 -18.74 -41.77 6.59
CA VAL A 330 -17.31 -41.54 6.40
C VAL A 330 -17.02 -40.61 5.22
N THR A 331 -17.71 -40.80 4.09
CA THR A 331 -17.55 -39.98 2.88
C THR A 331 -18.07 -38.55 3.08
N TYR A 332 -19.15 -38.39 3.86
CA TYR A 332 -19.67 -37.07 4.22
C TYR A 332 -18.64 -36.28 5.05
N ILE A 333 -18.10 -36.86 6.12
CA ILE A 333 -17.06 -36.20 6.94
C ILE A 333 -15.79 -35.93 6.14
N GLN A 334 -15.34 -36.86 5.30
CA GLN A 334 -14.19 -36.61 4.41
C GLN A 334 -14.44 -35.41 3.50
N SER A 335 -15.64 -35.28 2.92
CA SER A 335 -15.98 -34.14 2.05
C SER A 335 -15.97 -32.80 2.79
N LEU A 336 -16.33 -32.78 4.08
CA LEU A 336 -16.23 -31.59 4.93
C LEU A 336 -14.78 -31.22 5.24
N LEU A 337 -13.93 -32.22 5.53
CA LEU A 337 -12.50 -32.02 5.76
C LEU A 337 -11.82 -31.48 4.49
N ASP A 338 -12.10 -32.08 3.33
CA ASP A 338 -11.56 -31.62 2.05
C ASP A 338 -12.01 -30.19 1.71
N LEU A 339 -13.26 -29.84 2.05
CA LEU A 339 -13.76 -28.47 1.91
C LEU A 339 -13.03 -27.50 2.86
N LYS A 340 -12.77 -27.91 4.10
CA LYS A 340 -12.03 -27.11 5.09
C LYS A 340 -10.59 -26.88 4.66
N ASP A 341 -9.87 -27.93 4.28
CA ASP A 341 -8.50 -27.86 3.79
C ASP A 341 -8.39 -26.90 2.59
N ARG A 342 -9.36 -26.97 1.67
CA ARG A 342 -9.41 -26.08 0.51
C ARG A 342 -9.58 -24.61 0.89
N PHE A 343 -10.47 -24.29 1.83
CA PHE A 343 -10.70 -22.91 2.25
C PHE A 343 -9.59 -22.37 3.14
N ASP A 344 -8.95 -23.21 3.95
CA ASP A 344 -7.75 -22.85 4.71
C ASP A 344 -6.59 -22.51 3.77
N THR A 345 -6.45 -23.27 2.67
CA THR A 345 -5.48 -22.96 1.61
C THR A 345 -5.76 -21.57 1.02
N PHE A 346 -7.02 -21.25 0.70
CA PHE A 346 -7.38 -19.89 0.25
C PHE A 346 -7.08 -18.80 1.29
N LEU A 347 -7.37 -19.06 2.56
CA LEU A 347 -7.11 -18.13 3.65
C LEU A 347 -5.61 -17.82 3.78
N HIS A 348 -4.76 -18.84 3.73
CA HIS A 348 -3.31 -18.67 3.89
C HIS A 348 -2.65 -18.12 2.62
N GLU A 349 -2.95 -18.66 1.45
CA GLU A 349 -2.25 -18.30 0.21
C GLU A 349 -2.81 -17.02 -0.43
N SER A 350 -4.11 -16.77 -0.32
CA SER A 350 -4.77 -15.66 -1.03
C SER A 350 -5.15 -14.49 -0.10
N PHE A 351 -5.58 -14.77 1.12
CA PHE A 351 -6.11 -13.74 2.04
C PHE A 351 -5.13 -13.34 3.14
N ASN A 352 -3.87 -13.81 3.07
CA ASN A 352 -2.80 -13.47 4.00
C ASN A 352 -3.13 -13.78 5.48
N GLY A 353 -3.92 -14.83 5.74
CA GLY A 353 -4.34 -15.20 7.08
C GLY A 353 -5.20 -14.16 7.78
N ASP A 354 -6.05 -13.44 7.03
CA ASP A 354 -6.94 -12.42 7.60
C ASP A 354 -7.90 -13.01 8.65
N GLN A 355 -7.82 -12.49 9.88
CA GLN A 355 -8.59 -13.01 11.02
C GLN A 355 -10.10 -12.85 10.87
N GLU A 356 -10.58 -11.84 10.14
CA GLU A 356 -12.01 -11.66 9.92
C GLU A 356 -12.52 -12.70 8.92
N PHE A 357 -11.73 -13.03 7.90
CA PHE A 357 -12.03 -14.15 7.00
C PHE A 357 -12.02 -15.49 7.74
N GLU A 358 -11.04 -15.74 8.61
CA GLU A 358 -10.96 -16.96 9.41
C GLU A 358 -12.19 -17.14 10.32
N LYS A 359 -12.60 -16.08 11.03
CA LYS A 359 -13.80 -16.10 11.88
C LYS A 359 -15.06 -16.40 11.07
N MET A 360 -15.19 -15.83 9.88
CA MET A 360 -16.33 -16.08 9.01
C MET A 360 -16.38 -17.50 8.50
N MET A 361 -15.25 -18.01 8.01
CA MET A 361 -15.18 -19.40 7.55
C MET A 361 -15.55 -20.32 8.72
N SER A 362 -15.00 -20.09 9.92
CA SER A 362 -15.36 -20.85 11.12
C SER A 362 -16.85 -20.80 11.44
N SER A 363 -17.46 -19.61 11.40
CA SER A 363 -18.90 -19.44 11.63
C SER A 363 -19.76 -20.12 10.56
N ASP A 364 -19.31 -20.13 9.30
CA ASP A 364 -19.99 -20.80 8.21
C ASP A 364 -19.91 -22.32 8.35
N PHE A 365 -18.75 -22.86 8.71
CA PHE A 365 -18.56 -24.28 9.03
C PHE A 365 -19.44 -24.71 10.20
N GLU A 366 -19.48 -23.94 11.29
CA GLU A 366 -20.40 -24.16 12.41
C GLU A 366 -21.87 -24.13 11.95
N PHE A 367 -22.22 -23.21 11.05
CA PHE A 367 -23.60 -23.11 10.57
C PHE A 367 -24.04 -24.37 9.84
N PHE A 368 -23.29 -24.87 8.84
CA PHE A 368 -23.77 -25.99 8.02
C PHE A 368 -23.53 -27.38 8.64
N ILE A 369 -22.47 -27.60 9.42
CA ILE A 369 -22.24 -28.90 10.07
C ILE A 369 -23.37 -29.26 11.04
N ASN A 370 -23.99 -28.24 11.66
CA ASN A 370 -25.09 -28.39 12.61
C ASN A 370 -26.47 -28.39 11.93
N LEU A 371 -26.56 -28.27 10.60
CA LEU A 371 -27.83 -28.49 9.88
C LEU A 371 -28.22 -29.98 9.88
N ASN A 372 -27.25 -30.87 9.95
CA ASN A 372 -27.48 -32.31 10.02
C ASN A 372 -27.36 -32.82 11.47
N PRO A 373 -28.47 -33.30 12.05
CA PRO A 373 -28.45 -33.79 13.43
C PRO A 373 -27.61 -35.06 13.62
N LYS A 374 -27.22 -35.75 12.53
CA LYS A 374 -26.37 -36.95 12.58
C LYS A 374 -24.89 -36.64 12.49
N SER A 375 -24.48 -35.40 12.23
CA SER A 375 -23.07 -34.99 12.19
C SER A 375 -22.25 -35.46 13.39
N PRO A 376 -22.75 -35.41 14.66
CA PRO A 376 -22.02 -35.98 15.80
C PRO A 376 -21.73 -37.49 15.68
N GLU A 377 -22.71 -38.26 15.24
CA GLU A 377 -22.57 -39.72 15.05
C GLU A 377 -21.59 -40.01 13.91
N TYR A 378 -21.71 -39.28 12.80
CA TYR A 378 -20.87 -39.46 11.62
C TYR A 378 -19.40 -39.12 11.89
N LEU A 379 -19.15 -38.08 12.68
CA LEU A 379 -17.79 -37.74 13.12
C LEU A 379 -17.19 -38.86 13.96
N SER A 380 -17.97 -39.46 14.87
CA SER A 380 -17.53 -40.61 15.67
C SER A 380 -17.26 -41.86 14.83
N LEU A 381 -18.12 -42.15 13.85
CA LEU A 381 -17.94 -43.26 12.89
C LEU A 381 -16.70 -43.06 12.01
N PHE A 382 -16.43 -41.82 11.59
CA PHE A 382 -15.24 -41.50 10.80
C PHE A 382 -13.96 -41.76 11.60
N ILE A 383 -13.92 -41.36 12.88
CA ILE A 383 -12.79 -41.65 13.77
C ILE A 383 -12.63 -43.17 13.96
N ASP A 384 -13.72 -43.90 14.20
CA ASP A 384 -13.69 -45.37 14.32
C ASP A 384 -13.13 -46.03 13.05
N ASP A 385 -13.55 -45.58 11.86
CA ASP A 385 -13.07 -46.09 10.58
C ASP A 385 -11.56 -45.82 10.38
N LYS A 386 -11.10 -44.60 10.69
CA LYS A 386 -9.66 -44.25 10.59
C LYS A 386 -8.80 -45.01 11.60
N VAL A 387 -9.28 -45.25 12.82
CA VAL A 387 -8.53 -46.01 13.84
C VAL A 387 -8.54 -47.51 13.54
N THR A 388 -9.63 -48.06 13.00
CA THR A 388 -9.73 -49.51 12.75
C THR A 388 -9.10 -49.95 11.43
N LYS A 389 -9.33 -49.20 10.34
CA LYS A 389 -8.80 -49.51 9.01
C LYS A 389 -7.50 -48.78 8.70
N GLY A 390 -7.36 -47.54 9.17
CA GLY A 390 -6.17 -46.73 8.91
C GLY A 390 -4.89 -47.34 9.50
N VAL A 391 -4.96 -48.09 10.60
CA VAL A 391 -3.80 -48.80 11.18
C VAL A 391 -3.23 -49.86 10.21
N GLN A 392 -4.00 -50.34 9.24
CA GLN A 392 -3.54 -51.28 8.21
C GLN A 392 -3.00 -50.58 6.94
N GLU A 393 -3.38 -49.33 6.69
CA GLU A 393 -3.17 -48.64 5.41
C GLU A 393 -2.31 -47.36 5.52
N MET A 394 -2.15 -46.80 6.73
CA MET A 394 -1.54 -45.50 6.99
C MET A 394 -0.50 -45.60 8.11
N THR A 395 0.45 -44.67 8.10
CA THR A 395 1.41 -44.51 9.21
C THR A 395 0.76 -43.84 10.43
N GLU A 396 1.33 -44.06 11.62
CA GLU A 396 0.83 -43.43 12.86
C GLU A 396 0.80 -41.89 12.76
N GLN A 397 1.75 -41.28 12.05
CA GLN A 397 1.82 -39.83 11.80
C GLN A 397 0.69 -39.33 10.89
N GLU A 398 0.35 -40.09 9.84
CA GLU A 398 -0.74 -39.73 8.94
C GLU A 398 -2.10 -39.85 9.64
N ILE A 399 -2.27 -40.87 10.49
CA ILE A 399 -3.46 -41.01 11.33
C ILE A 399 -3.55 -39.81 12.29
N GLU A 400 -2.45 -39.43 12.94
CA GLU A 400 -2.42 -38.29 13.85
C GLU A 400 -2.84 -36.98 13.15
N ALA A 401 -2.32 -36.72 11.94
CA ALA A 401 -2.65 -35.55 11.16
C ALA A 401 -4.14 -35.50 10.77
N GLU A 402 -4.73 -36.64 10.38
CA GLU A 402 -6.16 -36.72 10.08
C GLU A 402 -7.03 -36.51 11.34
N LEU A 403 -6.60 -37.05 12.48
CA LEU A 403 -7.28 -36.81 13.76
C LEU A 403 -7.27 -35.33 14.15
N ASP A 404 -6.16 -34.61 13.92
CA ASP A 404 -6.09 -33.17 14.19
C ASP A 404 -7.10 -32.37 13.36
N LYS A 405 -7.28 -32.71 12.08
CA LYS A 405 -8.30 -32.07 11.23
C LYS A 405 -9.72 -32.37 11.71
N VAL A 406 -9.99 -33.60 12.14
CA VAL A 406 -11.31 -33.99 12.68
C VAL A 406 -11.64 -33.21 13.94
N LEU A 407 -10.65 -32.95 14.79
CA LEU A 407 -10.84 -32.14 16.00
C LEU A 407 -11.22 -30.70 15.69
N VAL A 408 -10.75 -30.15 14.57
CA VAL A 408 -11.21 -28.84 14.09
C VAL A 408 -12.71 -28.88 13.78
N LEU A 409 -13.22 -29.92 13.11
CA LEU A 409 -14.66 -30.08 12.90
C LEU A 409 -15.45 -30.30 14.20
N LEU A 410 -14.88 -31.04 15.16
CA LEU A 410 -15.48 -31.25 16.48
C LEU A 410 -15.68 -29.92 17.24
N ARG A 411 -14.78 -28.94 17.05
CA ARG A 411 -14.94 -27.60 17.66
C ARG A 411 -16.20 -26.88 17.17
N PHE A 412 -16.56 -27.08 15.90
CA PHE A 412 -17.75 -26.48 15.28
C PHE A 412 -19.06 -27.21 15.64
N LEU A 413 -18.97 -28.38 16.27
CA LEU A 413 -20.14 -29.19 16.59
C LEU A 413 -20.85 -28.70 17.86
N GLN A 414 -22.18 -28.54 17.81
CA GLN A 414 -22.99 -28.22 18.98
C GLN A 414 -23.37 -29.46 19.80
N GLY A 415 -23.68 -30.58 19.13
CA GLY A 415 -24.07 -31.87 19.76
C GLY A 415 -22.90 -32.72 20.26
N LYS A 416 -22.00 -32.13 21.08
CA LYS A 416 -20.79 -32.83 21.58
C LYS A 416 -21.11 -33.99 22.52
N ASP A 417 -22.22 -33.93 23.23
CA ASP A 417 -22.76 -35.00 24.09
C ASP A 417 -23.16 -36.25 23.28
N ILE A 418 -23.84 -36.05 22.14
CA ILE A 418 -24.19 -37.15 21.22
C ILE A 418 -22.92 -37.77 20.64
N PHE A 419 -21.96 -36.94 20.21
CA PHE A 419 -20.66 -37.42 19.73
C PHE A 419 -19.97 -38.27 20.80
N LYS A 420 -19.94 -37.80 22.06
CA LYS A 420 -19.34 -38.51 23.19
C LYS A 420 -19.95 -39.91 23.36
N LEU A 421 -21.28 -40.00 23.40
CA LEU A 421 -21.99 -41.26 23.59
C LEU A 421 -21.67 -42.26 22.46
N CYS A 422 -21.68 -41.81 21.21
CA CYS A 422 -21.31 -42.66 20.07
C CYS A 422 -19.84 -43.09 20.14
N TYR A 423 -18.94 -42.16 20.50
CA TYR A 423 -17.51 -42.44 20.63
C TYR A 423 -17.20 -43.47 21.71
N GLU A 424 -17.84 -43.37 22.89
CA GLU A 424 -17.72 -44.34 23.98
C GLU A 424 -18.13 -45.75 23.53
N GLN A 425 -19.22 -45.87 22.80
CA GLN A 425 -19.68 -47.16 22.27
C GLN A 425 -18.67 -47.78 21.30
N HIS A 426 -18.11 -46.97 20.39
CA HIS A 426 -17.08 -47.43 19.46
C HIS A 426 -15.78 -47.80 20.19
N LEU A 427 -15.33 -46.98 21.14
CA LEU A 427 -14.15 -47.25 21.95
C LEU A 427 -14.32 -48.55 22.75
N ALA A 428 -15.46 -48.75 23.43
CA ALA A 428 -15.74 -49.97 24.19
C ALA A 428 -15.62 -51.21 23.31
N ARG A 429 -16.20 -51.17 22.10
CA ARG A 429 -16.11 -52.26 21.12
C ARG A 429 -14.66 -52.55 20.73
N ARG A 430 -13.86 -51.53 20.41
CA ARG A 430 -12.45 -51.69 20.01
C ARG A 430 -11.59 -52.24 21.14
N LEU A 431 -11.79 -51.74 22.36
CA LEU A 431 -11.12 -52.21 23.57
C LEU A 431 -11.42 -53.69 23.87
N LEU A 432 -12.68 -54.12 23.73
CA LEU A 432 -13.09 -55.51 23.94
C LEU A 432 -12.59 -56.46 22.84
N GLN A 433 -12.50 -55.99 21.59
CA GLN A 433 -12.05 -56.80 20.46
C GLN A 433 -10.52 -57.00 20.40
N LYS A 434 -9.76 -56.42 21.34
CA LYS A 434 -8.29 -56.56 21.46
C LYS A 434 -7.55 -56.38 20.13
N ILE A 435 -7.77 -55.26 19.46
CA ILE A 435 -6.91 -54.84 18.35
C ILE A 435 -5.59 -54.35 18.99
N SER A 436 -4.60 -55.23 19.14
CA SER A 436 -3.32 -54.94 19.80
C SER A 436 -2.54 -53.80 19.16
N ASP A 437 -2.80 -53.53 17.88
CA ASP A 437 -2.03 -52.59 17.07
C ASP A 437 -2.55 -51.14 17.19
N SER A 438 -3.66 -50.89 17.90
CA SER A 438 -4.27 -49.55 18.02
C SER A 438 -4.04 -48.86 19.38
N GLU A 439 -3.35 -49.49 20.35
CA GLU A 439 -3.24 -48.94 21.71
C GLU A 439 -2.49 -47.60 21.78
N GLY A 440 -1.48 -47.39 20.92
CA GLY A 440 -0.75 -46.12 20.81
C GLY A 440 -1.64 -44.99 20.30
N THR A 441 -2.31 -45.22 19.16
CA THR A 441 -3.25 -44.29 18.53
C THR A 441 -4.39 -43.88 19.46
N GLU A 442 -4.94 -44.83 20.22
CA GLU A 442 -6.03 -44.58 21.17
C GLU A 442 -5.62 -43.64 22.31
N LYS A 443 -4.39 -43.81 22.84
CA LYS A 443 -3.86 -42.91 23.87
C LYS A 443 -3.62 -41.50 23.33
N ILE A 444 -3.12 -41.38 22.10
CA ILE A 444 -2.93 -40.08 21.41
C ILE A 444 -4.28 -39.39 21.22
N LEU A 445 -5.27 -40.10 20.67
CA LEU A 445 -6.61 -39.58 20.44
C LEU A 445 -7.30 -39.14 21.73
N PHE A 446 -7.22 -39.95 22.79
CA PHE A 446 -7.71 -39.56 24.11
C PHE A 446 -7.05 -38.28 24.63
N SER A 447 -5.72 -38.16 24.51
CA SER A 447 -4.98 -36.97 24.93
C SER A 447 -5.42 -35.72 24.17
N LYS A 448 -5.65 -35.84 22.86
CA LYS A 448 -6.14 -34.72 22.05
C LYS A 448 -7.58 -34.35 22.39
N LEU A 449 -8.48 -35.33 22.54
CA LEU A 449 -9.87 -35.09 23.00
C LEU A 449 -9.92 -34.41 24.37
N LYS A 450 -9.03 -34.81 25.29
CA LYS A 450 -8.91 -34.20 26.63
C LYS A 450 -8.46 -32.74 26.55
N THR A 451 -7.55 -32.43 25.62
CA THR A 451 -7.12 -31.05 25.35
C THR A 451 -8.24 -30.21 24.76
N GLU A 452 -8.99 -30.76 23.81
CA GLU A 452 -10.03 -30.03 23.05
C GLU A 452 -11.35 -29.83 23.83
N CYS A 453 -11.80 -30.87 24.54
CA CYS A 453 -13.11 -30.88 25.20
C CYS A 453 -13.00 -30.78 26.74
N GLY A 454 -11.80 -30.90 27.29
CA GLY A 454 -11.52 -30.81 28.73
C GLY A 454 -11.74 -32.13 29.49
N SER A 455 -11.15 -32.21 30.69
CA SER A 455 -11.13 -33.43 31.52
C SER A 455 -12.52 -33.94 31.92
N GLN A 456 -13.50 -33.05 32.06
CA GLN A 456 -14.88 -33.46 32.43
C GLN A 456 -15.57 -34.21 31.28
N PHE A 457 -15.26 -33.83 30.04
CA PHE A 457 -15.79 -34.51 28.86
C PHE A 457 -15.22 -35.92 28.75
N THR A 458 -13.93 -36.09 29.03
CA THR A 458 -13.21 -37.36 28.86
C THR A 458 -13.15 -38.23 30.13
N ALA A 459 -13.88 -37.89 31.20
CA ALA A 459 -13.78 -38.60 32.49
C ALA A 459 -14.13 -40.09 32.34
N ASP A 460 -15.26 -40.39 31.69
CA ASP A 460 -15.75 -41.75 31.46
C ASP A 460 -14.81 -42.54 30.54
N LEU A 461 -14.24 -41.88 29.52
CA LEU A 461 -13.22 -42.48 28.65
C LEU A 461 -11.96 -42.87 29.45
N GLU A 462 -11.54 -42.03 30.39
CA GLU A 462 -10.37 -42.30 31.24
C GLU A 462 -10.59 -43.50 32.17
N GLU A 463 -11.81 -43.64 32.69
CA GLU A 463 -12.24 -44.80 33.48
C GLU A 463 -12.20 -46.09 32.65
N MET A 464 -12.70 -46.06 31.41
CA MET A 464 -12.63 -47.21 30.49
C MET A 464 -11.20 -47.68 30.22
N PHE A 465 -10.24 -46.76 30.04
CA PHE A 465 -8.82 -47.13 29.88
C PHE A 465 -8.20 -47.70 31.17
N LYS A 466 -8.57 -47.14 32.34
CA LYS A 466 -8.12 -47.65 33.64
C LYS A 466 -8.62 -49.08 33.87
N ASP A 467 -9.90 -49.35 33.63
CA ASP A 467 -10.48 -50.68 33.82
C ASP A 467 -9.82 -51.74 32.93
N LEU A 468 -9.48 -51.38 31.69
CA LEU A 468 -8.72 -52.26 30.79
C LEU A 468 -7.32 -52.57 31.34
N SER A 469 -6.60 -51.55 31.83
CA SER A 469 -5.24 -51.72 32.37
C SER A 469 -5.24 -52.64 33.60
N VAL A 470 -6.19 -52.43 34.53
CA VAL A 470 -6.37 -53.26 35.73
C VAL A 470 -6.72 -54.70 35.33
N SER A 471 -7.57 -54.88 34.31
CA SER A 471 -7.92 -56.21 33.81
C SER A 471 -6.71 -56.94 33.23
N MET A 472 -5.89 -56.26 32.40
CA MET A 472 -4.68 -56.85 31.81
C MET A 472 -3.62 -57.21 32.85
N ASP A 473 -3.42 -56.37 33.88
CA ASP A 473 -2.49 -56.65 34.97
C ASP A 473 -2.98 -57.84 35.82
N GLY A 474 -4.30 -57.95 36.03
CA GLY A 474 -4.93 -59.12 36.62
C GLY A 474 -4.68 -60.41 35.84
N PHE A 475 -4.82 -60.40 34.51
CA PHE A 475 -4.53 -61.54 33.64
C PHE A 475 -3.04 -61.94 33.67
N LYS A 476 -2.11 -60.97 33.60
CA LYS A 476 -0.66 -61.25 33.70
C LYS A 476 -0.28 -61.86 35.04
N SER A 477 -0.90 -61.39 36.13
CA SER A 477 -0.65 -61.92 37.48
C SER A 477 -1.22 -63.34 37.70
N SER A 478 -2.28 -63.70 36.97
CA SER A 478 -2.89 -65.04 37.02
C SER A 478 -2.19 -66.04 36.11
N ASP A 479 -1.74 -65.64 34.92
CA ASP A 479 -0.89 -66.48 34.06
C ASP A 479 0.47 -66.79 34.73
N SER A 480 1.07 -65.80 35.41
CA SER A 480 2.32 -66.03 36.15
C SER A 480 2.14 -66.83 37.45
N GLN A 481 0.92 -66.93 38.01
CA GLN A 481 0.61 -67.88 39.09
C GLN A 481 0.31 -69.30 38.57
N ALA A 482 -0.26 -69.44 37.36
CA ALA A 482 -0.50 -70.73 36.72
C ALA A 482 0.81 -71.43 36.31
N ASP A 483 1.80 -70.69 35.82
CA ASP A 483 3.14 -71.23 35.50
C ASP A 483 3.91 -71.72 36.74
N VAL A 484 3.65 -71.13 37.92
CA VAL A 484 4.27 -71.54 39.20
C VAL A 484 3.60 -72.79 39.79
N HIS A 485 2.36 -73.12 39.41
CA HIS A 485 1.66 -74.33 39.84
C HIS A 485 1.73 -75.49 38.82
N GLY A 486 2.30 -75.27 37.63
CA GLY A 486 2.59 -76.31 36.64
C GLY A 486 3.97 -77.00 36.79
N GLN A 487 4.82 -76.53 37.70
CA GLN A 487 6.07 -77.16 38.09
C GLN A 487 6.00 -77.59 39.56
N SER A 488 5.28 -78.67 39.85
CA SER A 488 5.33 -79.39 41.13
C SER A 488 5.14 -80.87 40.89
#